data_AF-F5YRP3-F1
#
_entry.id   AF-F5YRP3-F1
#
_cell.length_a   1.000
_cell.length_b   1.000
_cell.length_c   1.000
_cell.angle_alpha   90.00
_cell.angle_beta   90.00
_cell.angle_gamma   90.00
#
_symmetry.space_group_name_H-M   'P 1'
#
loop_
_entity.id
_entity.type
_entity.pdbx_description
1 polymer ?
#
loop_
_entity_poly.entity_id
_entity_poly.type
_entity_poly.pdbx_seq_one_letter_code
_entity_poly.pdbx_strand_id
1 'polypeptide(L)'
;MTFSNIYPDGSHEFGALCLGKEHFGFAVVTDEKGSVIETTELTAEVELDTDKYVVTATYTAAGTAWRFTAADRGQMRALAAARGDAYHGQAGSVRRVGDERVPDTSMAWIETFPLNGLDRRYTGPRRQL
;
A
#
# COMPACT_ATOMS: atom_id res chain seq x y z
N MET A 1 -1.55 2.20 -1.11
CA MET A 1 -1.80 2.12 0.34
C MET A 1 -1.75 3.50 0.96
N THR A 2 -2.53 3.72 2.01
CA THR A 2 -2.47 4.89 2.90
C THR A 2 -2.38 4.39 4.32
N PHE A 3 -1.66 5.11 5.19
CA PHE A 3 -1.45 4.64 6.56
C PHE A 3 -1.22 5.76 7.58
N SER A 4 -1.32 5.37 8.85
CA SER A 4 -1.01 6.15 10.04
C SER A 4 -0.42 5.25 11.12
N ASN A 5 0.63 5.74 11.76
CA ASN A 5 1.21 5.20 12.98
C ASN A 5 1.30 6.30 14.04
N ILE A 6 0.81 6.03 15.25
CA ILE A 6 0.93 6.91 16.42
C ILE A 6 1.66 6.13 17.51
N TYR A 7 2.68 6.73 18.10
CA TYR A 7 3.53 6.11 19.12
C TYR A 7 3.25 6.65 20.53
N PRO A 8 3.62 5.90 21.59
CA PRO A 8 3.37 6.31 22.98
C PRO A 8 3.99 7.66 23.38
N ASP A 9 5.09 8.05 22.73
CA ASP A 9 5.78 9.32 22.98
C ASP A 9 5.19 10.51 22.21
N GLY A 10 4.10 10.29 21.45
CA GLY A 10 3.44 11.31 20.64
C GLY A 10 4.06 11.49 19.25
N SER A 11 5.19 10.83 18.94
CA SER A 11 5.71 10.79 17.57
C SER A 11 4.72 10.07 16.66
N HIS A 12 4.77 10.37 15.35
CA HIS A 12 3.82 9.79 14.40
C HIS A 12 4.40 9.72 13.00
N GLU A 13 3.85 8.82 12.17
CA GLU A 13 4.18 8.72 10.75
C GLU A 13 2.89 8.51 9.96
N PHE A 14 2.72 9.25 8.87
CA PHE A 14 1.60 9.11 7.96
C PHE A 14 2.12 9.06 6.53
N GLY A 15 1.39 8.39 5.65
CA GLY A 15 1.80 8.39 4.25
C GLY A 15 0.85 7.72 3.30
N ALA A 16 1.16 7.90 2.02
CA ALA A 16 0.49 7.29 0.90
C ALA A 16 1.56 6.79 -0.09
N LEU A 17 1.50 5.50 -0.43
CA LEU A 17 2.35 4.89 -1.44
C LEU A 17 1.48 4.20 -2.47
N CYS A 18 1.65 4.56 -3.74
CA CYS A 18 0.87 4.03 -4.84
C CYS A 18 1.79 3.58 -5.97
N LEU A 19 1.53 2.38 -6.48
CA LEU A 19 2.21 1.86 -7.66
C LEU A 19 1.14 1.34 -8.61
N GLY A 20 1.05 1.96 -9.78
CA GLY A 20 0.22 1.49 -10.87
C GLY A 20 1.07 0.92 -12.01
N LYS A 21 0.42 0.75 -13.15
CA LYS A 21 1.09 0.35 -14.39
C LYS A 21 1.82 1.53 -15.02
N GLU A 22 2.81 1.21 -15.84
CA GLU A 22 3.63 2.16 -16.57
C GLU A 22 4.30 3.17 -15.60
N HIS A 23 4.13 4.47 -15.88
CA HIS A 23 4.74 5.57 -15.14
C HIS A 23 3.84 6.14 -14.03
N PHE A 24 2.74 5.47 -13.68
CA PHE A 24 1.90 5.93 -12.58
C PHE A 24 2.40 5.39 -11.23
N GLY A 25 2.87 6.28 -10.37
CA GLY A 25 3.25 5.95 -9.01
C GLY A 25 3.72 7.15 -8.21
N PHE A 26 3.60 7.06 -6.89
CA PHE A 26 4.11 8.05 -5.96
C PHE A 26 4.31 7.46 -4.56
N ALA A 27 5.24 8.04 -3.80
CA ALA A 27 5.40 7.84 -2.38
C ALA A 27 5.51 9.19 -1.70
N VAL A 28 4.62 9.43 -0.74
CA VAL A 28 4.65 10.60 0.15
C VAL A 28 4.52 10.10 1.58
N VAL A 29 5.51 10.41 2.41
CA VAL A 29 5.54 10.02 3.83
C VAL A 29 6.00 11.21 4.66
N THR A 30 5.33 11.48 5.77
CA THR A 30 5.62 12.57 6.71
C THR A 30 5.62 12.05 8.15
N ASP A 31 6.37 12.72 9.00
CA ASP A 31 6.34 12.54 10.45
C ASP A 31 6.12 13.87 11.18
N GLU A 32 6.26 13.89 12.50
CA GLU A 32 6.08 15.10 13.32
C GLU A 32 7.06 16.23 13.00
N LYS A 33 8.15 15.94 12.28
CA LYS A 33 9.20 16.90 11.87
C LYS A 33 9.04 17.36 10.43
N GLY A 34 8.09 16.81 9.68
CA GLY A 34 7.76 17.20 8.31
C GLY A 34 7.95 16.06 7.30
N SER A 35 8.21 16.44 6.04
CA SER A 35 8.33 15.48 4.95
C SER A 35 9.54 14.56 5.16
N VAL A 36 9.28 13.26 5.15
CA VAL A 36 10.31 12.21 5.17
C VAL A 36 10.73 11.91 3.73
N ILE A 37 9.77 11.61 2.86
CA ILE A 37 9.99 11.29 1.44
C ILE A 37 8.84 11.86 0.59
N GLU A 38 9.19 12.42 -0.57
CA GLU A 38 8.28 12.81 -1.65
C GLU A 38 8.92 12.43 -3.00
N THR A 39 8.37 11.43 -3.69
CA THR A 39 8.94 10.95 -4.97
C THR A 39 7.92 10.23 -5.83
N THR A 40 8.17 10.17 -7.14
CA THR A 40 7.48 9.29 -8.10
C THR A 40 8.24 7.98 -8.34
N GLU A 41 9.47 7.86 -7.85
CA GLU A 41 10.33 6.71 -8.07
C GLU A 41 10.20 5.70 -6.92
N LEU A 42 9.50 4.61 -7.21
CA LEU A 42 9.28 3.52 -6.27
C LEU A 42 9.15 2.15 -6.93
N THR A 43 9.40 1.12 -6.12
CA THR A 43 9.13 -0.28 -6.45
C THR A 43 8.23 -0.88 -5.38
N ALA A 44 7.57 -2.00 -5.72
CA ALA A 44 6.82 -2.77 -4.75
C ALA A 44 6.91 -4.26 -5.06
N GLU A 45 7.00 -5.06 -4.01
CA GLU A 45 6.81 -6.50 -4.03
C GLU A 45 5.49 -6.80 -3.33
N VAL A 46 4.57 -7.47 -4.01
CA VAL A 46 3.20 -7.72 -3.52
C VAL A 46 2.95 -9.22 -3.53
N GLU A 47 2.53 -9.76 -2.39
CA GLU A 47 2.08 -11.14 -2.25
C GLU A 47 0.55 -11.16 -2.14
N LEU A 48 -0.09 -11.97 -2.98
CA LEU A 48 -1.53 -12.17 -2.98
C LEU A 48 -1.87 -13.58 -2.48
N ASP A 49 -2.95 -13.72 -1.74
CA ASP A 49 -3.55 -15.01 -1.41
C ASP A 49 -4.31 -15.60 -2.63
N THR A 50 -4.89 -16.79 -2.44
CA THR A 50 -5.65 -17.49 -3.48
C THR A 50 -6.89 -16.72 -3.95
N ASP A 51 -7.44 -15.86 -3.07
CA ASP A 51 -8.57 -15.00 -3.35
C ASP A 51 -8.12 -13.63 -3.90
N LYS A 52 -6.82 -13.47 -4.19
CA LYS A 52 -6.21 -12.25 -4.72
C LYS A 52 -6.28 -11.05 -3.78
N TYR A 53 -6.34 -11.27 -2.46
CA TYR A 53 -6.14 -10.23 -1.44
C TYR A 53 -4.67 -10.17 -1.05
N VAL A 54 -4.20 -9.00 -0.65
CA VAL A 54 -2.79 -8.79 -0.25
C VAL A 54 -2.54 -9.49 1.08
N VAL A 55 -1.55 -10.38 1.13
CA VAL A 55 -1.03 -10.93 2.38
C VAL A 55 -0.02 -9.95 2.97
N THR A 56 0.94 -9.55 2.14
CA THR A 56 1.97 -8.55 2.45
C THR A 56 2.29 -7.75 1.20
N ALA A 57 2.72 -6.51 1.39
CA ALA A 57 3.31 -5.71 0.32
C ALA A 57 4.45 -4.87 0.87
N THR A 58 5.63 -4.94 0.25
CA THR A 58 6.78 -4.10 0.61
C THR A 58 7.01 -3.08 -0.50
N TYR A 59 6.87 -1.80 -0.18
CA TYR A 59 7.13 -0.69 -1.10
C TYR A 59 8.45 -0.06 -0.72
N THR A 60 9.29 0.21 -1.71
CA THR A 60 10.62 0.81 -1.53
C THR A 60 10.71 2.10 -2.33
N ALA A 61 11.11 3.19 -1.66
CA ALA A 61 11.31 4.50 -2.27
C ALA A 61 12.46 5.22 -1.55
N ALA A 62 13.33 5.91 -2.31
CA ALA A 62 14.48 6.65 -1.78
C ALA A 62 15.31 5.88 -0.72
N GLY A 63 15.56 4.59 -0.96
CA GLY A 63 16.35 3.72 -0.06
C GLY A 63 15.64 3.29 1.23
N THR A 64 14.39 3.71 1.45
CA THR A 64 13.56 3.29 2.59
C THR A 64 12.47 2.34 2.12
N ALA A 65 12.11 1.36 2.96
CA ALA A 65 11.05 0.41 2.67
C ALA A 65 9.93 0.48 3.73
N TRP A 66 8.69 0.31 3.28
CA TRP A 66 7.51 0.19 4.14
C TRP A 66 6.77 -1.09 3.79
N ARG A 67 6.44 -1.86 4.83
CA ARG A 67 5.72 -3.13 4.70
C ARG A 67 4.30 -2.97 5.20
N PHE A 68 3.35 -3.28 4.32
CA PHE A 68 1.96 -3.56 4.65
C PHE A 68 1.83 -4.99 5.18
N THR A 69 1.09 -5.15 6.27
CA THR A 69 0.65 -6.45 6.81
C THR A 69 -0.88 -6.43 6.91
N ALA A 70 -1.52 -7.44 6.33
CA ALA A 70 -2.98 -7.55 6.37
C ALA A 70 -3.52 -7.70 7.79
N ALA A 71 -4.63 -7.02 8.10
CA ALA A 71 -5.40 -7.30 9.31
C ALA A 71 -6.19 -8.60 9.14
N ASP A 72 -6.36 -9.35 10.22
CA ASP A 72 -7.31 -10.46 10.21
C ASP A 72 -8.72 -9.93 9.91
N ARG A 73 -9.40 -10.56 8.96
CA ARG A 73 -10.71 -10.15 8.44
C ARG A 73 -10.78 -8.71 7.93
N GLY A 74 -9.65 -8.13 7.50
CA GLY A 74 -9.59 -6.79 6.94
C GLY A 74 -10.16 -6.66 5.53
N GLN A 75 -10.45 -7.78 4.85
CA GLN A 75 -10.89 -7.80 3.45
C GLN A 75 -12.34 -7.31 3.26
N MET A 76 -12.56 -6.34 2.37
CA MET A 76 -13.91 -5.91 1.98
C MET A 76 -14.52 -6.77 0.86
N ARG A 77 -14.76 -8.05 1.16
CA ARG A 77 -15.26 -9.04 0.20
C ARG A 77 -16.60 -8.68 -0.46
N ALA A 78 -17.52 -8.09 0.30
CA ALA A 78 -18.80 -7.62 -0.26
C ALA A 78 -18.62 -6.48 -1.26
N LEU A 79 -17.64 -5.60 -1.04
CA LEU A 79 -17.34 -4.50 -1.97
C LEU A 79 -16.67 -5.01 -3.25
N ALA A 80 -15.78 -6.00 -3.14
CA ALA A 80 -15.19 -6.67 -4.30
C ALA A 80 -16.27 -7.32 -5.17
N ALA A 81 -17.17 -8.10 -4.56
CA ALA A 81 -18.29 -8.74 -5.25
C ALA A 81 -19.20 -7.71 -5.95
N ALA A 82 -19.52 -6.59 -5.30
CA ALA A 82 -20.31 -5.51 -5.89
C ALA A 82 -19.62 -4.81 -7.08
N ARG A 83 -18.30 -4.96 -7.22
CA ARG A 83 -17.48 -4.39 -8.29
C ARG A 83 -16.96 -5.43 -9.28
N GLY A 84 -17.51 -6.65 -9.25
CA GLY A 84 -17.11 -7.74 -10.14
C GLY A 84 -15.63 -8.13 -10.02
N ASP A 85 -15.09 -8.10 -8.80
CA ASP A 85 -13.70 -8.42 -8.45
C ASP A 85 -12.62 -7.59 -9.17
N ALA A 86 -13.01 -6.49 -9.82
CA ALA A 86 -12.06 -5.55 -10.42
C ALA A 86 -11.23 -4.80 -9.36
N TYR A 87 -11.74 -4.74 -8.13
CA TYR A 87 -11.19 -3.97 -7.02
C TYR A 87 -11.22 -4.78 -5.74
N HIS A 88 -10.06 -4.96 -5.10
CA HIS A 88 -9.93 -5.57 -3.77
C HIS A 88 -9.35 -4.53 -2.81
N GLY A 89 -10.14 -4.14 -1.81
CA GLY A 89 -9.72 -3.25 -0.73
C GLY A 89 -9.64 -3.99 0.60
N GLN A 90 -8.66 -3.66 1.42
CA GLN A 90 -8.52 -4.25 2.75
C GLN A 90 -7.78 -3.37 3.76
N ALA A 91 -8.13 -3.57 5.03
CA ALA A 91 -7.46 -2.98 6.17
C ALA A 91 -6.19 -3.76 6.54
N GLY A 92 -5.25 -3.06 7.18
CA GLY A 92 -4.02 -3.63 7.72
C GLY A 92 -3.22 -2.62 8.52
N SER A 93 -1.93 -2.86 8.61
CA SER A 93 -0.94 -1.92 9.17
C SER A 93 0.20 -1.73 8.19
N VAL A 94 0.84 -0.56 8.23
CA VAL A 94 2.06 -0.29 7.43
C VAL A 94 3.14 0.17 8.39
N ARG A 95 4.32 -0.43 8.28
CA ARG A 95 5.48 -0.15 9.14
C ARG A 95 6.72 0.08 8.28
N ARG A 96 7.52 1.09 8.63
CA ARG A 96 8.86 1.24 8.07
C ARG A 96 9.70 0.00 8.43
N VAL A 97 10.36 -0.62 7.45
CA VAL A 97 11.20 -1.79 7.67
C VAL A 97 12.42 -1.38 8.50
N GLY A 98 12.68 -2.13 9.58
CA GLY A 98 13.75 -1.85 10.54
C GLY A 98 13.37 -0.88 11.67
N ASP A 99 12.17 -0.29 11.65
CA ASP A 99 11.66 0.48 12.79
C ASP A 99 11.04 -0.46 13.83
N GLU A 100 11.74 -0.63 14.96
CA GLU A 100 11.35 -1.52 16.06
C GLU A 100 10.38 -0.87 17.06
N ARG A 101 10.05 0.42 16.91
CA ARG A 101 9.06 1.07 17.79
C ARG A 101 7.71 0.36 17.66
N VAL A 102 7.00 0.20 18.77
CA VAL A 102 5.63 -0.33 18.78
C VAL A 102 4.66 0.84 18.84
N PRO A 103 3.76 1.00 17.86
CA PRO A 103 2.76 2.06 17.88
C PRO A 103 1.62 1.72 18.84
N ASP A 104 1.05 2.73 19.50
CA ASP A 104 -0.24 2.61 20.19
C ASP A 104 -1.37 2.39 19.19
N THR A 105 -1.24 2.97 17.99
CA THR A 105 -2.21 2.80 16.91
C THR A 105 -1.48 2.69 15.58
N SER A 106 -1.82 1.64 14.83
CA SER A 106 -1.39 1.47 13.44
C SER A 106 -2.60 1.11 12.60
N MET A 107 -2.85 1.91 11.57
CA MET A 107 -3.94 1.68 10.63
C MET A 107 -3.45 1.92 9.22
N ALA A 108 -3.86 1.05 8.32
CA ALA A 108 -3.61 1.20 6.90
C ALA A 108 -4.76 0.67 6.07
N TRP A 109 -4.82 1.18 4.84
CA TRP A 109 -5.71 0.72 3.79
C TRP A 109 -4.90 0.45 2.53
N ILE A 110 -5.10 -0.71 1.91
CA ILE A 110 -4.52 -1.03 0.60
C ILE A 110 -5.60 -1.45 -0.38
N GLU A 111 -5.39 -1.04 -1.63
CA GLU A 111 -6.27 -1.32 -2.75
C GLU A 111 -5.45 -2.01 -3.84
N THR A 112 -6.00 -3.06 -4.42
CA THR A 112 -5.43 -3.74 -5.57
C THR A 112 -6.48 -3.93 -6.64
N PHE A 113 -6.02 -3.99 -7.89
CA PHE A 113 -6.84 -4.27 -9.06
C PHE A 113 -6.37 -5.60 -9.66
N PRO A 114 -6.69 -6.73 -9.01
CA PRO A 114 -5.98 -7.99 -9.24
C PRO A 114 -6.21 -8.56 -10.64
N LEU A 115 -7.30 -8.18 -11.31
CA LEU A 115 -7.56 -8.58 -12.70
C LEU A 115 -6.55 -8.02 -13.70
N ASN A 116 -5.81 -6.96 -13.34
CA ASN A 116 -4.77 -6.36 -14.17
C ASN A 116 -3.41 -7.07 -14.03
N GLY A 117 -3.30 -8.03 -13.12
CA GLY A 117 -2.03 -8.65 -12.73
C GLY A 117 -1.08 -7.68 -12.03
N LEU A 118 0.04 -8.22 -11.53
CA LEU A 118 1.07 -7.45 -10.81
C LEU A 118 2.20 -6.95 -11.73
N ASP A 119 2.24 -7.35 -13.00
CA ASP A 119 3.21 -6.81 -13.95
C ASP A 119 2.96 -5.31 -14.14
N ARG A 120 3.99 -4.51 -13.87
CA ARG A 120 3.99 -3.06 -14.04
C ARG A 120 3.82 -2.67 -15.51
N ARG A 121 4.19 -3.53 -16.44
CA ARG A 121 3.97 -3.31 -17.88
C ARG A 121 2.50 -3.54 -18.25
N TYR A 122 1.96 -2.63 -19.02
CA TYR A 122 0.64 -2.72 -19.61
C TYR A 122 0.69 -3.54 -20.89
N THR A 123 -0.10 -4.61 -20.94
CA THR A 123 -0.19 -5.53 -22.08
C THR A 123 -1.58 -5.54 -22.73
N GLY A 124 -2.50 -4.67 -22.26
CA GLY A 124 -3.86 -4.59 -22.78
C GLY A 124 -4.02 -3.68 -24.01
N PRO A 125 -5.22 -3.57 -24.58
CA PRO A 125 -5.51 -2.64 -25.65
C PRO A 125 -5.52 -1.19 -25.13
N ARG A 126 -4.57 -0.36 -25.54
CA ARG A 126 -4.60 1.09 -25.24
C ARG A 126 -5.91 1.67 -25.77
N ARG A 127 -6.77 2.19 -24.89
CA ARG A 127 -7.90 3.02 -25.31
C ARG A 127 -7.33 4.29 -25.92
N GLN A 128 -7.48 4.47 -27.23
CA GLN A 128 -7.25 5.77 -27.84
C GLN A 128 -8.34 6.72 -27.33
N LEU A 129 -7.91 7.90 -26.87
CA LEU A 129 -8.78 9.01 -26.49
C LEU A 129 -9.43 9.62 -27.74
#